data_AF-A0A831LFC8-F1
#
_entry.id   AF-A0A831LFC8-F1
#
_cell.length_a   1.000
_cell.length_b   1.000
_cell.length_c   1.000
_cell.angle_alpha   90.00
_cell.angle_beta   90.00
_cell.angle_gamma   90.00
#
_symmetry.space_group_name_H-M   'P 1'
#
loop_
_entity.id
_entity.type
_entity.pdbx_description
1 polymer ?
#
loop_
_entity_poly.entity_id
_entity_poly.type
_entity_poly.pdbx_seq_one_letter_code
_entity_poly.pdbx_strand_id
1 'polypeptide(L)'
;MDPPFAATALFLLCLLTAPVLGADGGVVRSLSTDTLPAGGIVDVTLTLPQGSILGIVETIPEGFAFAGTNQPDGRYKVSGRQIIFSALNETTIVYTLRADAGGSGAITGLWEDFRAGASGEIPATPLSAERGTAGAVPAAAQKSPGFGLVAAAGAALILCRRCLR
;
A
#
# COMPACT_ATOMS: atom_id res chain seq x y z
N MET A 1 -4.74 -31.22 44.85
CA MET A 1 -5.08 -29.83 45.27
C MET A 1 -4.88 -29.03 44.01
N ASP A 2 -5.89 -29.08 43.14
CA ASP A 2 -5.78 -28.78 41.72
C ASP A 2 -6.87 -27.76 41.37
N PRO A 3 -6.57 -26.74 40.54
CA PRO A 3 -7.35 -25.52 40.51
C PRO A 3 -8.58 -25.67 39.59
N PRO A 4 -9.80 -25.35 40.04
CA PRO A 4 -10.92 -25.08 39.13
C PRO A 4 -10.85 -23.67 38.53
N PHE A 5 -9.93 -22.80 38.99
CA PHE A 5 -9.87 -21.39 38.59
C PHE A 5 -9.17 -21.13 37.24
N ALA A 6 -8.17 -21.95 36.89
CA ALA A 6 -7.37 -21.73 35.68
C ALA A 6 -8.17 -22.04 34.40
N ALA A 7 -9.02 -23.07 34.42
CA ALA A 7 -9.85 -23.43 33.28
C ALA A 7 -10.96 -22.40 33.01
N THR A 8 -11.55 -21.83 34.06
CA THR A 8 -12.61 -20.82 33.97
C THR A 8 -12.08 -19.46 33.49
N ALA A 9 -10.87 -19.08 33.91
CA ALA A 9 -10.20 -17.86 33.43
C ALA A 9 -9.79 -17.96 31.95
N LEU A 10 -9.37 -19.14 31.48
CA LEU A 10 -9.02 -19.36 30.07
C LEU A 10 -10.25 -19.33 29.16
N PHE A 11 -11.41 -19.80 29.64
CA PHE A 11 -12.67 -19.73 28.89
C PHE A 11 -13.21 -18.29 28.74
N LEU A 12 -13.05 -17.45 29.78
CA LEU A 12 -13.38 -16.02 29.73
C LEU A 12 -12.44 -15.20 28.85
N LEU A 13 -11.16 -15.58 28.77
CA LEU A 13 -10.18 -14.92 27.89
C LEU A 13 -10.41 -15.24 26.40
N CYS A 14 -10.87 -16.45 26.06
CA CYS A 14 -11.23 -16.83 24.69
C CYS A 14 -12.48 -16.12 24.14
N LEU A 15 -13.36 -15.58 25.00
CA LEU A 15 -14.55 -14.83 24.59
C LEU A 15 -14.23 -13.39 24.14
N LEU A 16 -13.02 -12.88 24.40
CA LEU A 16 -12.60 -11.52 24.01
C LEU A 16 -12.04 -11.42 22.59
N THR A 17 -11.86 -12.54 21.87
CA THR A 17 -11.31 -12.56 20.51
C THR A 17 -12.36 -12.90 19.44
N ALA A 18 -13.64 -12.97 19.80
CA ALA A 18 -14.69 -13.18 18.81
C ALA A 18 -14.83 -11.90 17.97
N PRO A 19 -14.68 -11.94 16.63
CA PRO A 19 -15.07 -10.82 15.82
C PRO A 19 -16.57 -10.61 16.03
N VAL A 20 -16.95 -9.43 16.52
CA VAL A 20 -18.35 -9.02 16.48
C VAL A 20 -18.71 -8.92 15.00
N LEU A 21 -19.39 -9.95 14.48
CA LEU A 21 -20.06 -9.88 13.19
C LEU A 21 -21.20 -8.89 13.34
N GLY A 22 -20.87 -7.60 13.21
CA GLY A 22 -21.84 -6.52 13.09
C GLY A 22 -22.55 -6.68 11.75
N ALA A 23 -23.69 -7.36 11.77
CA ALA A 23 -24.60 -7.38 10.64
C ALA A 23 -25.36 -6.04 10.57
N ASP A 24 -25.15 -5.38 9.44
CA ASP A 24 -25.90 -4.28 8.82
C ASP A 24 -25.91 -2.89 9.48
N GLY A 25 -25.22 -1.96 8.80
CA GLY A 25 -25.25 -0.52 9.09
C GLY A 25 -23.88 0.13 9.37
N GLY A 26 -22.76 -0.56 9.12
CA GLY A 26 -21.40 -0.03 9.32
C GLY A 26 -20.75 0.56 8.07
N VAL A 27 -19.46 0.89 8.16
CA VAL A 27 -18.65 1.34 7.03
C VAL A 27 -18.23 0.16 6.15
N VAL A 28 -18.43 0.28 4.83
CA VAL A 28 -18.06 -0.75 3.85
C VAL A 28 -16.95 -0.22 2.95
N ARG A 29 -15.88 -1.02 2.76
CA ARG A 29 -14.74 -0.68 1.88
C ARG A 29 -14.78 -1.47 0.58
N SER A 30 -14.49 -0.81 -0.54
CA SER A 30 -14.24 -1.41 -1.84
C SER A 30 -13.02 -0.80 -2.53
N LEU A 31 -12.43 -1.55 -3.45
CA LEU A 31 -11.25 -1.15 -4.23
C LEU A 31 -11.59 -1.10 -5.71
N SER A 32 -10.97 -0.18 -6.45
CA SER A 32 -11.03 -0.19 -7.92
C SER A 32 -10.24 -1.36 -8.54
N THR A 33 -9.19 -1.83 -7.85
CA THR A 33 -8.41 -3.04 -8.16
C THR A 33 -7.71 -3.54 -6.90
N ASP A 34 -7.45 -4.85 -6.79
CA ASP A 34 -6.71 -5.45 -5.68
C ASP A 34 -5.21 -5.68 -5.98
N THR A 35 -4.82 -5.55 -7.25
CA THR A 35 -3.47 -5.79 -7.75
C THR A 35 -3.02 -4.65 -8.65
N LEU A 36 -1.83 -4.13 -8.39
CA LEU A 36 -1.27 -2.97 -9.10
C LEU A 36 0.18 -3.21 -9.52
N PRO A 37 0.67 -2.58 -10.61
CA PRO A 37 2.09 -2.50 -10.86
C PRO A 37 2.78 -1.57 -9.86
N ALA A 38 4.11 -1.68 -9.72
CA ALA A 38 4.92 -0.73 -8.96
C ALA A 38 4.67 0.72 -9.43
N GLY A 39 4.48 1.65 -8.47
CA GLY A 39 4.12 3.03 -8.76
C GLY A 39 2.64 3.27 -9.11
N GLY A 40 1.84 2.21 -9.25
CA GLY A 40 0.41 2.28 -9.60
C GLY A 40 -0.46 2.93 -8.52
N ILE A 41 -1.68 3.34 -8.91
CA ILE A 41 -2.64 4.04 -8.04
C ILE A 41 -3.92 3.21 -7.95
N VAL A 42 -4.44 3.05 -6.72
CA VAL A 42 -5.73 2.41 -6.43
C VAL A 42 -6.65 3.40 -5.75
N ASP A 43 -7.92 3.38 -6.12
CA ASP A 43 -8.98 4.10 -5.44
C ASP A 43 -9.62 3.18 -4.40
N VAL A 44 -9.73 3.69 -3.18
CA VAL A 44 -10.42 3.05 -2.08
C VAL A 44 -11.67 3.85 -1.78
N THR A 45 -12.82 3.19 -1.86
CA THR A 45 -14.12 3.80 -1.59
C THR A 45 -14.68 3.26 -0.28
N LEU A 46 -15.03 4.17 0.63
CA LEU A 46 -15.76 3.87 1.84
C LEU A 46 -17.21 4.31 1.68
N THR A 47 -18.13 3.37 1.76
CA THR A 47 -19.59 3.63 1.81
C THR A 47 -20.01 3.73 3.26
N LEU A 48 -20.67 4.84 3.59
CA LEU A 48 -21.01 5.21 4.95
C LEU A 48 -22.53 5.14 5.18
N PRO A 49 -23.00 4.86 6.40
CA PRO A 49 -24.42 4.89 6.73
C PRO A 49 -24.98 6.31 6.61
N GLN A 50 -26.19 6.45 6.07
CA GLN A 50 -26.85 7.75 5.95
C GLN A 50 -27.13 8.37 7.33
N GLY A 51 -26.97 9.68 7.45
CA GLY A 51 -27.27 10.37 8.71
C GLY A 51 -26.20 10.24 9.80
N SER A 52 -25.10 9.53 9.54
CA SER A 52 -24.07 9.22 10.53
C SER A 52 -23.13 10.40 10.80
N ILE A 53 -22.49 10.36 11.97
CA ILE A 53 -21.38 11.25 12.34
C ILE A 53 -20.19 10.34 12.67
N LEU A 54 -19.31 10.11 11.71
CA LEU A 54 -18.29 9.08 11.81
C LEU A 54 -16.88 9.62 12.08
N GLY A 55 -16.17 8.96 12.98
CA GLY A 55 -14.71 8.87 12.96
C GLY A 55 -14.28 7.56 12.33
N ILE A 56 -13.33 7.58 11.39
CA ILE A 56 -12.84 6.38 10.71
C ILE A 56 -11.32 6.40 10.74
N VAL A 57 -10.70 5.24 11.03
CA VAL A 57 -9.25 5.06 10.95
C VAL A 57 -8.98 3.89 10.03
N GLU A 58 -8.34 4.15 8.89
CA GLU A 58 -7.84 3.13 7.96
C GLU A 58 -6.33 2.97 8.16
N THR A 59 -5.86 1.74 8.28
CA THR A 59 -4.44 1.37 8.34
C THR A 59 -4.05 0.74 7.01
N ILE A 60 -3.11 1.37 6.31
CA ILE A 60 -2.64 0.90 5.01
C ILE A 60 -1.48 -0.11 5.18
N PRO A 61 -1.36 -1.10 4.27
CA PRO A 61 -0.24 -2.05 4.29
C PRO A 61 1.08 -1.35 3.93
N GLU A 62 2.19 -1.99 4.29
CA GLU A 62 3.52 -1.52 3.87
C GLU A 62 3.69 -1.59 2.34
N GLY A 63 4.52 -0.69 1.80
CA GLY A 63 4.72 -0.54 0.35
C GLY A 63 3.60 0.22 -0.35
N PHE A 64 2.72 0.86 0.41
CA PHE A 64 1.70 1.79 -0.09
C PHE A 64 1.75 3.10 0.68
N ALA A 65 1.52 4.19 -0.03
CA ALA A 65 1.45 5.54 0.52
C ALA A 65 0.11 6.20 0.18
N PHE A 66 -0.37 7.05 1.07
CA PHE A 66 -1.52 7.90 0.80
C PHE A 66 -1.18 8.93 -0.29
N ALA A 67 -2.00 9.03 -1.32
CA ALA A 67 -1.81 9.94 -2.45
C ALA A 67 -2.84 11.06 -2.52
N GLY A 68 -3.98 10.95 -1.84
CA GLY A 68 -5.04 11.97 -1.89
C GLY A 68 -6.41 11.45 -1.46
N THR A 69 -7.37 12.37 -1.37
CA THR A 69 -8.77 12.08 -1.03
C THR A 69 -9.70 13.15 -1.59
N ASN A 70 -10.98 12.83 -1.75
CA ASN A 70 -12.04 13.79 -2.06
C ASN A 70 -12.48 14.63 -0.84
N GLN A 71 -11.97 14.33 0.34
CA GLN A 71 -12.29 15.05 1.57
C GLN A 71 -11.60 16.43 1.62
N PRO A 72 -12.30 17.48 2.08
CA PRO A 72 -11.69 18.79 2.23
C PRO A 72 -10.66 18.78 3.36
N ASP A 73 -9.76 19.76 3.34
CA ASP A 73 -8.76 19.94 4.40
C ASP A 73 -9.41 20.02 5.78
N GLY A 74 -8.78 19.39 6.77
CA GLY A 74 -9.29 19.31 8.13
C GLY A 74 -10.36 18.22 8.35
N ARG A 75 -10.86 17.56 7.29
CA ARG A 75 -11.70 16.34 7.42
C ARG A 75 -10.93 15.04 7.43
N TYR A 76 -9.62 15.11 7.21
CA TYR A 76 -8.75 13.96 7.29
C TYR A 76 -7.37 14.32 7.87
N LYS A 77 -6.66 13.30 8.34
CA LYS A 77 -5.26 13.39 8.78
C LYS A 77 -4.53 12.10 8.45
N VAL A 78 -3.30 12.21 7.97
CA VAL A 78 -2.40 11.07 7.78
C VAL A 78 -1.35 11.07 8.88
N SER A 79 -1.13 9.90 9.49
CA SER A 79 -0.13 9.69 10.54
C SER A 79 0.56 8.35 10.32
N GLY A 80 1.73 8.37 9.67
CA GLY A 80 2.41 7.16 9.24
C GLY A 80 1.54 6.37 8.26
N ARG A 81 1.17 5.14 8.63
CA ARG A 81 0.29 4.26 7.85
C ARG A 81 -1.20 4.40 8.19
N GLN A 82 -1.57 5.30 9.10
CA GLN A 82 -2.96 5.53 9.46
C GLN A 82 -3.51 6.76 8.72
N ILE A 83 -4.69 6.59 8.13
CA ILE A 83 -5.48 7.66 7.53
C ILE A 83 -6.73 7.78 8.40
N ILE A 84 -6.91 8.94 9.01
CA ILE A 84 -8.01 9.25 9.92
C ILE A 84 -8.96 10.16 9.17
N PHE A 85 -10.23 9.80 9.10
CA PHE A 85 -11.29 10.61 8.51
C PHE A 85 -12.31 11.00 9.58
N SER A 86 -12.92 12.16 9.36
CA SER A 86 -14.09 12.63 10.09
C SER A 86 -15.17 12.95 9.08
N ALA A 87 -16.28 12.21 9.12
CA ALA A 87 -17.36 12.30 8.14
C ALA A 87 -18.60 12.86 8.83
N LEU A 88 -19.11 14.01 8.37
CA LEU A 88 -20.33 14.61 8.93
C LEU A 88 -21.46 14.51 7.93
N ASN A 89 -22.36 13.54 8.15
CA ASN A 89 -23.51 13.32 7.28
C ASN A 89 -23.12 13.05 5.82
N GLU A 90 -21.98 12.40 5.63
CA GLU A 90 -21.48 11.95 4.34
C GLU A 90 -21.88 10.50 4.10
N THR A 91 -22.04 10.12 2.83
CA THR A 91 -22.36 8.74 2.44
C THR A 91 -21.17 8.05 1.78
N THR A 92 -20.14 8.80 1.39
CA THR A 92 -19.03 8.28 0.61
C THR A 92 -17.74 9.07 0.86
N ILE A 93 -16.66 8.34 1.12
CA ILE A 93 -15.29 8.87 1.09
C ILE A 93 -14.54 8.11 0.00
N VAL A 94 -13.77 8.82 -0.82
CA VAL A 94 -12.83 8.22 -1.77
C VAL A 94 -11.44 8.71 -1.43
N TYR A 95 -10.50 7.78 -1.27
CA TYR A 95 -9.10 8.10 -1.12
C TYR A 95 -8.23 7.21 -2.00
N THR A 96 -7.08 7.74 -2.38
CA THR A 96 -6.18 7.10 -3.34
C THR A 96 -4.93 6.65 -2.63
N LEU A 97 -4.51 5.42 -2.88
CA LEU A 97 -3.21 4.90 -2.45
C LEU A 97 -2.31 4.73 -3.66
N ARG A 98 -1.02 4.98 -3.48
CA ARG A 98 0.01 4.71 -4.47
C ARG A 98 0.88 3.57 -3.97
N ALA A 99 1.09 2.57 -4.83
CA ALA A 99 2.08 1.52 -4.61
C ALA A 99 3.50 2.09 -4.76
N ASP A 100 4.39 1.72 -3.87
CA ASP A 100 5.82 2.03 -4.00
C ASP A 100 6.48 1.05 -5.01
N ALA A 101 7.74 0.64 -4.77
CA ALA A 101 8.44 -0.33 -5.62
C ALA A 101 7.90 -1.78 -5.53
N GLY A 102 6.89 -2.00 -4.68
CA GLY A 102 6.24 -3.27 -4.41
C GLY A 102 5.76 -3.33 -2.95
N GLY A 103 4.75 -4.14 -2.68
CA GLY A 103 4.12 -4.24 -1.36
C GLY A 103 2.97 -5.24 -1.37
N SER A 104 2.68 -5.86 -0.25
CA SER A 104 1.51 -6.73 -0.12
C SER A 104 1.04 -6.74 1.33
N GLY A 105 -0.26 -6.80 1.51
CA GLY A 105 -0.88 -6.89 2.82
C GLY A 105 -2.38 -6.67 2.71
N ALA A 106 -2.97 -6.14 3.76
CA ALA A 106 -4.37 -5.75 3.76
C ALA A 106 -4.52 -4.34 4.31
N ILE A 107 -5.49 -3.62 3.78
CA ILE A 107 -6.04 -2.44 4.43
C ILE A 107 -6.96 -2.96 5.54
N THR A 108 -6.86 -2.39 6.74
CA THR A 108 -7.76 -2.67 7.88
C THR A 108 -8.29 -1.37 8.44
N GLY A 109 -9.47 -1.37 9.06
CA GLY A 109 -9.99 -0.13 9.62
C GLY A 109 -10.88 -0.30 10.85
N LEU A 110 -11.14 0.82 11.50
CA LEU A 110 -12.08 0.98 12.61
C LEU A 110 -12.99 2.17 12.31
N TRP A 111 -14.22 2.12 12.80
CA TRP A 111 -15.15 3.25 12.73
C TRP A 111 -15.93 3.42 14.03
N GLU A 112 -16.33 4.66 14.31
CA GLU A 112 -17.20 5.04 15.42
C GLU A 112 -18.23 6.05 14.92
N ASP A 113 -19.52 5.79 15.17
CA ASP A 113 -20.63 6.71 14.95
C ASP A 113 -21.01 7.41 16.24
N PHE A 114 -20.62 8.68 16.34
CA PHE A 114 -20.89 9.53 17.49
C PHE A 114 -22.37 9.90 17.62
N ARG A 115 -23.18 9.72 16.58
CA ARG A 115 -24.63 9.95 16.64
C ARG A 115 -25.36 8.72 17.19
N ALA A 116 -25.03 7.54 16.69
CA ALA A 116 -25.66 6.28 17.10
C ALA A 116 -25.04 5.69 18.38
N GLY A 117 -23.84 6.12 18.77
CA GLY A 117 -23.07 5.52 19.84
C GLY A 117 -22.59 4.10 19.50
N ALA A 118 -22.35 3.83 18.22
CA ALA A 118 -21.96 2.52 17.71
C ALA A 118 -20.52 2.56 17.18
N SER A 119 -19.82 1.43 17.22
CA SER A 119 -18.47 1.30 16.67
C SER A 119 -18.27 -0.08 16.07
N GLY A 120 -17.31 -0.22 15.17
CA GLY A 120 -16.98 -1.51 14.59
C GLY A 120 -15.66 -1.51 13.83
N GLU A 121 -15.32 -2.69 13.33
CA GLU A 121 -14.17 -2.88 12.44
C GLU A 121 -14.61 -2.81 10.98
N ILE A 122 -13.71 -2.34 10.13
CA ILE A 122 -13.80 -2.47 8.67
C ILE A 122 -12.93 -3.67 8.30
N PRO A 123 -13.51 -4.75 7.73
CA PRO A 123 -12.80 -5.98 7.45
C PRO A 123 -11.52 -5.79 6.65
N ALA A 124 -10.54 -6.68 6.86
CA ALA A 124 -9.30 -6.67 6.10
C ALA A 124 -9.60 -6.83 4.60
N THR A 125 -9.08 -5.94 3.75
CA THR A 125 -9.16 -6.06 2.29
C THR A 125 -7.75 -6.23 1.74
N PRO A 126 -7.43 -7.38 1.13
CA PRO A 126 -6.13 -7.62 0.52
C PRO A 126 -5.80 -6.58 -0.55
N LEU A 127 -4.53 -6.18 -0.61
CA LEU A 127 -3.99 -5.29 -1.63
C LEU A 127 -2.54 -5.67 -1.92
N SER A 128 -2.21 -5.82 -3.20
CA SER A 128 -0.85 -6.21 -3.62
C SER A 128 -0.35 -5.34 -4.76
N ALA A 129 0.96 -5.08 -4.73
CA ALA A 129 1.69 -4.38 -5.76
C ALA A 129 2.81 -5.28 -6.28
N GLU A 130 2.78 -5.55 -7.58
CA GLU A 130 3.83 -6.27 -8.27
C GLU A 130 5.12 -5.48 -8.22
N ARG A 131 6.25 -6.15 -7.94
CA ARG A 131 7.54 -5.51 -8.10
C ARG A 131 7.77 -5.24 -9.58
N GLY A 132 8.09 -3.99 -9.90
CA GLY A 132 8.60 -3.68 -11.22
C GLY A 132 9.81 -4.56 -11.49
N THR A 133 9.77 -5.36 -12.56
CA THR A 133 11.00 -5.92 -13.10
C THR A 133 11.83 -4.71 -13.49
N ALA A 134 12.95 -4.45 -12.80
CA ALA A 134 13.90 -3.48 -13.28
C ALA A 134 14.22 -3.91 -14.71
N GLY A 135 13.69 -3.17 -15.69
CA GLY A 135 13.82 -3.53 -17.09
C GLY A 135 15.30 -3.75 -17.33
N ALA A 136 15.66 -4.96 -17.75
CA ALA A 136 16.96 -5.15 -18.37
C ALA A 136 17.02 -4.08 -19.46
N VAL A 137 17.88 -3.09 -19.26
CA VAL A 137 18.20 -2.13 -20.33
C VAL A 137 18.59 -3.02 -21.50
N PRO A 138 17.83 -3.04 -22.61
CA PRO A 138 18.28 -3.79 -23.77
C PRO A 138 19.65 -3.19 -24.10
N ALA A 139 20.69 -4.03 -24.04
CA ALA A 139 22.01 -3.63 -24.47
C ALA A 139 21.84 -3.02 -25.86
N ALA A 140 22.00 -1.70 -25.98
CA ALA A 140 21.95 -1.04 -27.25
C ALA A 140 23.03 -1.71 -28.10
N ALA A 141 22.62 -2.52 -29.07
CA ALA A 141 23.51 -3.04 -30.08
C ALA A 141 24.05 -1.81 -30.82
N GLN A 142 25.25 -1.38 -30.44
CA GLN A 142 25.97 -0.32 -31.10
C GLN A 142 26.22 -0.77 -32.54
N LYS A 143 25.36 -0.32 -33.44
CA LYS A 143 25.51 -0.51 -34.87
C LYS A 143 26.68 0.36 -35.31
N SER A 144 27.88 -0.22 -35.34
CA SER A 144 29.04 0.42 -35.95
C SER A 144 28.70 0.84 -37.38
N PRO A 145 28.89 2.11 -37.77
CA PRO A 145 28.81 2.51 -39.16
C PRO A 145 29.99 1.89 -39.89
N GLY A 146 29.70 0.96 -40.81
CA GLY A 146 30.68 0.44 -41.73
C GLY A 146 31.11 1.53 -42.72
N PHE A 147 32.37 1.92 -42.64
CA PHE A 147 33.12 2.39 -43.80
C PHE A 147 34.35 1.47 -43.94
N GLY A 148 34.45 0.85 -45.12
CA GLY A 148 35.37 -0.24 -45.37
C GLY A 148 36.82 0.18 -45.62
N LEU A 149 37.66 -0.87 -45.58
CA LEU A 149 38.94 -1.06 -46.27
C LEU A 149 40.07 -0.07 -45.99
N VAL A 150 41.08 -0.51 -45.23
CA VAL A 150 42.48 -0.63 -45.73
C VAL A 150 43.19 -1.77 -45.00
N ALA A 151 43.83 -2.66 -45.77
CA ALA A 151 44.73 -3.70 -45.31
C ALA A 151 46.12 -3.14 -44.98
N ALA A 152 46.75 -3.59 -43.90
CA ALA A 152 48.21 -3.68 -43.81
C ALA A 152 48.63 -4.61 -42.66
N ALA A 153 49.29 -5.70 -43.03
CA ALA A 153 50.10 -6.50 -42.12
C ALA A 153 51.33 -5.68 -41.67
N GLY A 154 51.77 -5.86 -40.43
CA GLY A 154 53.00 -5.24 -39.94
C GLY A 154 53.26 -5.53 -38.48
N ALA A 155 53.86 -6.69 -38.20
CA ALA A 155 54.56 -6.93 -36.94
C ALA A 155 55.83 -6.09 -36.91
N ALA A 156 56.05 -5.33 -35.83
CA ALA A 156 57.39 -4.92 -35.42
C ALA A 156 57.38 -4.49 -33.94
N LEU A 157 58.08 -5.29 -33.11
CA LEU A 157 58.73 -4.80 -31.90
C LEU A 157 59.57 -3.56 -32.27
N ILE A 158 59.64 -2.58 -31.38
CA ILE A 158 60.90 -1.94 -30.96
C ILE A 158 60.69 -1.30 -29.58
N LEU A 159 61.49 -1.81 -28.65
CA LEU A 159 61.80 -1.23 -27.36
C LEU A 159 62.47 0.15 -27.51
N CYS A 160 62.55 0.83 -26.37
CA CYS A 160 63.54 1.86 -25.99
C CYS A 160 63.15 3.34 -26.08
N ARG A 161 62.81 3.83 -24.88
CA ARG A 161 63.56 4.84 -24.10
C ARG A 161 63.45 6.33 -24.49
N ARG A 162 62.95 7.05 -23.47
CA ARG A 162 63.42 8.34 -22.91
C ARG A 162 63.27 9.58 -23.80
N CYS A 163 62.46 10.55 -23.34
CA CYS A 163 62.93 11.80 -22.74
C CYS A 163 61.75 12.75 -22.42
N LEU A 164 61.91 13.55 -21.36
CA LEU A 164 61.07 14.66 -20.85
C LEU A 164 59.82 14.23 -20.05
N ARG A 165 59.68 14.47 -18.74
CA ARG A 165 60.34 15.37 -17.77
C ARG A 165 60.53 14.67 -16.44
#